data_AF-A0A7Y5PAW8-F1
#
_entry.id   AF-A0A7Y5PAW8-F1
#
_cell.length_a   1.000
_cell.length_b   1.000
_cell.length_c   1.000
_cell.angle_alpha   90.00
_cell.angle_beta   90.00
_cell.angle_gamma   90.00
#
_symmetry.space_group_name_H-M   'P 1'
#
loop_
_entity.id
_entity.type
_entity.pdbx_description
1 polymer ?
#
loop_
_entity_poly.entity_id
_entity_poly.type
_entity_poly.pdbx_seq_one_letter_code
_entity_poly.pdbx_strand_id
1 'polypeptide(L)'
;MTDQPGTPLLERRAAERTLDAYQLAAGRTVNPALDDAHRFLDAAAGLAEEAGEVLAHARKHVLQGRPLDRDAVVDELGDALWCLAIAASSVGVSLSGVAVRNEEKLRERHPEGFQRPGG
;
A
#
# COMPACT_ATOMS: atom_id res chain seq x y z
N MET A 1 -13.25 -5.60 35.83
CA MET A 1 -13.52 -6.26 34.54
C MET A 1 -13.72 -5.15 33.52
N THR A 2 -12.61 -4.64 32.99
CA THR A 2 -12.61 -3.53 32.04
C THR A 2 -12.93 -4.12 30.67
N ASP A 3 -14.08 -3.73 30.14
CA ASP A 3 -14.52 -4.07 28.78
C ASP A 3 -13.47 -3.50 27.81
N GLN A 4 -12.80 -4.38 27.06
CA GLN A 4 -11.91 -3.95 25.98
C GLN A 4 -12.80 -3.39 24.86
N PRO A 5 -12.55 -2.17 24.36
CA PRO A 5 -13.34 -1.63 23.26
C PRO A 5 -13.21 -2.60 22.07
N GLY A 6 -14.34 -3.13 21.62
CA GLY A 6 -14.37 -4.07 20.51
C GLY A 6 -13.61 -3.51 19.30
N THR A 7 -12.84 -4.37 18.63
CA THR A 7 -12.07 -4.08 17.42
C THR A 7 -12.81 -3.10 16.49
N PRO A 8 -12.24 -1.90 16.20
CA PRO A 8 -12.85 -0.88 15.37
C PRO A 8 -13.38 -1.42 14.03
N LEU A 9 -14.47 -0.83 13.51
CA LEU A 9 -15.11 -1.28 12.26
C LEU A 9 -14.14 -1.36 11.07
N LEU A 10 -13.14 -0.46 11.02
CA LEU A 10 -12.08 -0.46 10.01
C LEU A 10 -11.25 -1.75 10.07
N GLU A 11 -10.82 -2.14 11.27
CA GLU A 11 -10.01 -3.35 11.50
C GLU A 11 -10.80 -4.63 11.19
N ARG A 12 -12.11 -4.66 11.49
CA ARG A 12 -12.99 -5.77 11.11
C ARG A 12 -13.12 -5.90 9.58
N ARG A 13 -13.35 -4.78 8.87
CA ARG A 13 -13.42 -4.77 7.40
C ARG A 13 -12.08 -5.11 6.75
N ALA A 14 -10.96 -4.74 7.38
CA ALA A 14 -9.62 -5.08 6.90
C ALA A 14 -9.37 -6.60 6.94
N ALA A 15 -9.82 -7.29 7.99
CA ALA A 15 -9.67 -8.75 8.11
C ALA A 15 -10.40 -9.54 7.02
N GLU A 16 -11.42 -8.96 6.39
CA GLU A 16 -12.26 -9.61 5.38
C GLU A 16 -11.86 -9.26 3.92
N ARG A 17 -11.00 -8.26 3.71
CA ARG A 17 -10.55 -7.85 2.36
C ARG A 17 -9.12 -8.30 2.08
N THR A 18 -8.95 -9.11 1.04
CA THR A 18 -7.63 -9.41 0.47
C THR A 18 -7.13 -8.26 -0.41
N LEU A 19 -5.81 -8.15 -0.59
CA LEU A 19 -5.23 -7.17 -1.51
C LEU A 19 -5.68 -7.42 -2.96
N ASP A 20 -5.87 -8.67 -3.35
CA ASP A 20 -6.38 -9.02 -4.68
C ASP A 20 -7.85 -8.58 -4.86
N ALA A 21 -8.69 -8.72 -3.82
CA ALA A 21 -10.06 -8.19 -3.84
C ALA A 21 -10.06 -6.65 -3.88
N TYR A 22 -9.12 -5.99 -3.21
CA TYR A 22 -8.91 -4.55 -3.34
C TYR A 22 -8.48 -4.17 -4.77
N GLN A 23 -7.52 -4.88 -5.37
CA GLN A 23 -7.04 -4.62 -6.72
C GLN A 23 -8.19 -4.71 -7.75
N LEU A 24 -9.05 -5.73 -7.65
CA LEU A 24 -10.25 -5.84 -8.49
C LEU A 24 -11.21 -4.68 -8.26
N ALA A 25 -11.38 -4.22 -7.02
CA ALA A 25 -12.24 -3.10 -6.70
C ALA A 25 -11.70 -1.77 -7.26
N ALA A 26 -10.38 -1.52 -7.12
CA ALA A 26 -9.67 -0.35 -7.64
C ALA A 26 -9.69 -0.33 -9.18
N GLY A 27 -9.55 -1.48 -9.82
CA GLY A 27 -9.64 -1.63 -11.28
C GLY A 27 -10.96 -1.10 -11.88
N ARG A 28 -12.02 -0.93 -11.09
CA ARG A 28 -13.30 -0.37 -11.57
C ARG A 28 -13.28 1.15 -11.74
N THR A 29 -12.29 1.85 -11.18
CA THR A 29 -12.20 3.31 -11.22
C THR A 29 -11.29 3.82 -12.33
N VAL A 30 -10.65 2.92 -13.06
CA VAL A 30 -9.64 3.27 -14.06
C VAL A 30 -10.28 3.89 -15.30
N ASN A 31 -9.57 4.79 -15.96
CA ASN A 31 -10.01 5.34 -17.24
C ASN A 31 -10.02 4.22 -18.31
N PRO A 32 -11.19 3.85 -18.89
CA PRO A 32 -11.27 2.79 -19.89
C PRO A 32 -10.68 3.19 -21.24
N ALA A 33 -10.39 4.48 -21.47
CA ALA A 33 -9.81 4.98 -22.72
C ALA A 33 -8.29 4.77 -22.82
N LEU A 34 -7.60 4.45 -21.72
CA LEU A 34 -6.16 4.19 -21.73
C LEU A 34 -5.86 2.73 -22.06
N ASP A 35 -4.86 2.49 -22.90
CA ASP A 35 -4.26 1.16 -23.03
C ASP A 35 -3.37 0.84 -21.81
N ASP A 36 -2.86 -0.39 -21.74
CA ASP A 36 -2.08 -0.87 -20.59
C ASP A 36 -0.77 -0.10 -20.41
N ALA A 37 -0.13 0.36 -21.49
CA ALA A 37 1.13 1.09 -21.42
C ALA A 37 0.92 2.50 -20.84
N HIS A 38 -0.10 3.22 -21.30
CA HIS A 38 -0.45 4.53 -20.77
C HIS A 38 -0.97 4.42 -19.34
N ARG A 39 -1.78 3.40 -19.04
CA ARG A 39 -2.27 3.12 -17.68
C ARG A 39 -1.13 2.81 -16.72
N PHE A 40 -0.13 2.04 -17.16
CA PHE A 40 1.07 1.77 -16.37
C PHE A 40 1.87 3.05 -16.11
N LEU A 41 2.09 3.89 -17.13
CA LEU A 41 2.79 5.15 -16.99
C LEU A 41 2.09 6.10 -16.00
N ASP A 42 0.76 6.24 -16.14
CA ASP A 42 -0.08 7.06 -15.27
C ASP A 42 0.00 6.59 -13.81
N ALA A 43 -0.18 5.29 -13.57
CA ALA A 43 -0.07 4.70 -12.24
C ALA A 43 1.35 4.83 -11.64
N ALA A 44 2.40 4.71 -12.47
CA ALA A 44 3.78 4.88 -12.00
C ALA A 44 4.08 6.34 -11.63
N ALA A 45 3.53 7.30 -12.37
CA ALA A 45 3.64 8.72 -12.06
C ALA A 45 2.92 9.05 -10.74
N GLY A 46 1.67 8.59 -10.59
CA GLY A 46 0.90 8.75 -9.34
C GLY A 46 1.63 8.15 -8.13
N LEU A 47 2.20 6.95 -8.26
CA LEU A 47 2.98 6.35 -7.17
C LEU A 47 4.16 7.22 -6.71
N ALA A 48 4.81 7.92 -7.63
CA ALA A 48 5.91 8.83 -7.30
C ALA A 48 5.41 10.12 -6.61
N GLU A 49 4.24 10.62 -7.03
CA GLU A 49 3.54 11.75 -6.40
C GLU A 49 3.20 11.44 -4.94
N GLU A 50 2.51 10.32 -4.69
CA GLU A 50 2.07 9.94 -3.34
C GLU A 50 3.25 9.66 -2.39
N ALA A 51 4.35 9.10 -2.91
CA ALA A 51 5.58 8.96 -2.14
C ALA A 51 6.16 10.32 -1.72
N GLY A 52 6.03 11.34 -2.58
CA GLY A 52 6.39 12.72 -2.29
C GLY A 52 5.51 13.35 -1.22
N GLU A 53 4.21 13.05 -1.23
CA GLU A 53 3.24 13.53 -0.25
C GLU A 53 3.52 12.95 1.14
N VAL A 54 3.71 11.63 1.24
CA VAL A 54 4.16 10.95 2.47
C VAL A 54 5.46 11.57 3.00
N LEU A 55 6.43 11.82 2.12
CA LEU A 55 7.69 12.48 2.48
C LEU A 55 7.45 13.90 3.01
N ALA A 56 6.52 14.65 2.45
CA ALA A 56 6.18 15.98 2.93
C ALA A 56 5.63 15.94 4.36
N HIS A 57 4.74 14.99 4.68
CA HIS A 57 4.25 14.77 6.04
C HIS A 57 5.38 14.39 7.01
N ALA A 58 6.24 13.45 6.62
CA ALA A 58 7.38 13.04 7.42
C ALA A 58 8.35 14.21 7.70
N ARG A 59 8.67 15.03 6.69
CA ARG A 59 9.56 16.20 6.84
C ARG A 59 8.95 17.27 7.73
N LYS A 60 7.65 17.58 7.59
CA LYS A 60 6.94 18.50 8.47
C LYS A 60 7.02 18.03 9.92
N HIS A 61 6.84 16.74 10.16
CA HIS A 61 6.93 16.16 11.50
C HIS A 61 8.36 16.24 12.07
N VAL A 62 9.32 15.64 11.38
CA VAL A 62 10.68 15.44 11.89
C VAL A 62 11.52 16.72 11.87
N LEU A 63 11.42 17.53 10.82
CA LEU A 63 12.31 18.69 10.62
C LEU A 63 11.72 20.00 11.13
N GLN A 64 10.40 20.08 11.31
CA GLN A 64 9.71 21.30 11.74
C GLN A 64 9.00 21.14 13.10
N GLY A 65 9.09 19.97 13.73
CA GLY A 65 8.49 19.70 15.04
C GLY A 65 6.96 19.74 15.04
N ARG A 66 6.31 19.62 13.87
CA ARG A 66 4.84 19.61 13.78
C ARG A 66 4.30 18.24 14.24
N PRO A 67 3.10 18.17 14.84
CA PRO A 67 2.43 16.89 15.06
C PRO A 67 2.30 16.11 13.73
N LEU A 68 2.49 14.79 13.78
CA LEU A 68 2.26 13.94 12.62
C LEU A 68 0.75 13.81 12.39
N ASP A 69 0.30 14.26 11.24
CA ASP A 69 -1.06 14.00 10.76
C ASP A 69 -1.14 12.57 10.25
N ARG A 70 -1.63 11.66 11.09
CA ARG A 70 -1.67 10.22 10.79
C ARG A 70 -2.74 9.88 9.78
N ASP A 71 -3.86 10.59 9.80
CA ASP A 71 -4.98 10.32 8.89
C ASP A 71 -4.58 10.71 7.47
N ALA A 72 -3.96 11.89 7.30
CA ALA A 72 -3.40 12.29 6.01
C ALA A 72 -2.37 11.28 5.49
N VAL A 73 -1.46 10.79 6.33
CA VAL A 73 -0.49 9.75 5.91
C VAL A 73 -1.20 8.46 5.49
N VAL A 74 -2.29 8.07 6.15
CA VAL A 74 -3.07 6.88 5.76
C VAL A 74 -3.75 7.09 4.41
N ASP A 75 -4.25 8.29 4.13
CA ASP A 75 -4.84 8.64 2.84
C ASP A 75 -3.78 8.55 1.71
N GLU A 76 -2.60 9.17 1.88
CA GLU A 76 -1.52 9.08 0.87
C GLU A 76 -1.02 7.64 0.64
N LEU A 77 -0.97 6.83 1.71
CA LEU A 77 -0.65 5.41 1.57
C LEU A 77 -1.75 4.63 0.83
N GLY A 78 -3.00 5.06 0.97
CA GLY A 78 -4.15 4.52 0.23
C GLY A 78 -4.08 4.84 -1.26
N ASP A 79 -3.72 6.06 -1.61
CA ASP A 79 -3.54 6.50 -3.00
C ASP A 79 -2.32 5.83 -3.64
N ALA A 80 -1.23 5.67 -2.89
CA ALA A 80 -0.07 4.88 -3.32
C ALA A 80 -0.46 3.40 -3.56
N LEU A 81 -1.32 2.84 -2.71
CA LEU A 81 -1.83 1.47 -2.87
C LEU A 81 -2.72 1.34 -4.12
N TRP A 82 -3.52 2.37 -4.44
CA TRP A 82 -4.30 2.41 -5.68
C TRP A 82 -3.36 2.39 -6.89
N CYS A 83 -2.34 3.24 -6.90
CA CYS A 83 -1.33 3.29 -7.95
C CYS A 83 -0.63 1.93 -8.14
N LEU A 84 -0.23 1.28 -7.04
CA LEU A 84 0.35 -0.07 -7.07
C LEU A 84 -0.62 -1.10 -7.66
N ALA A 85 -1.90 -1.05 -7.30
CA ALA A 85 -2.90 -1.97 -7.82
C ALA A 85 -3.11 -1.82 -9.33
N ILE A 86 -3.15 -0.58 -9.83
CA ILE A 86 -3.30 -0.30 -11.25
C ILE A 86 -2.04 -0.70 -12.02
N ALA A 87 -0.85 -0.33 -11.53
CA ALA A 87 0.42 -0.72 -12.14
C ALA A 87 0.59 -2.25 -12.21
N ALA A 88 0.26 -2.96 -11.13
CA ALA A 88 0.28 -4.42 -11.08
C ALA A 88 -0.67 -5.04 -12.11
N SER A 89 -1.89 -4.51 -12.22
CA SER A 89 -2.89 -4.95 -13.20
C SER A 89 -2.39 -4.73 -14.63
N SER A 90 -1.81 -3.57 -14.93
CA SER A 90 -1.27 -3.24 -16.27
C SER A 90 -0.12 -4.15 -16.71
N VAL A 91 0.62 -4.75 -15.76
CA VAL A 91 1.69 -5.72 -16.06
C VAL A 91 1.27 -7.18 -15.85
N GLY A 92 -0.01 -7.43 -15.59
CA GLY A 92 -0.59 -8.77 -15.51
C GLY A 92 -0.23 -9.55 -14.24
N VAL A 93 -0.02 -8.88 -13.11
CA VAL A 93 0.28 -9.52 -11.81
C VAL A 93 -0.72 -9.11 -10.73
N SER A 94 -0.99 -10.00 -9.77
CA SER A 94 -1.78 -9.64 -8.58
C SER A 94 -0.90 -8.99 -7.52
N LEU A 95 -1.49 -8.19 -6.64
CA LEU A 95 -0.80 -7.62 -5.47
C LEU A 95 -0.25 -8.71 -4.55
N SER A 96 -0.97 -9.83 -4.39
CA SER A 96 -0.43 -11.00 -3.68
C SER A 96 0.82 -11.57 -4.37
N GLY A 97 0.82 -11.64 -5.70
CA GLY A 97 2.01 -12.04 -6.47
C GLY A 97 3.19 -11.08 -6.30
N VAL A 98 2.93 -9.77 -6.27
CA VAL A 98 3.94 -8.74 -5.97
C VAL A 98 4.51 -8.94 -4.57
N ALA A 99 3.64 -9.18 -3.57
CA ALA A 99 4.05 -9.40 -2.19
C ALA A 99 4.92 -10.65 -2.03
N VAL A 100 4.53 -11.79 -2.61
CA VAL A 100 5.30 -13.04 -2.60
C VAL A 100 6.68 -12.83 -3.22
N ARG A 101 6.74 -12.25 -4.42
CA ARG A 101 8.01 -11.99 -5.11
C ARG A 101 8.93 -11.04 -4.31
N ASN A 102 8.34 -10.04 -3.64
CA ASN A 102 9.11 -9.15 -2.79
C ASN A 102 9.63 -9.87 -1.55
N GLU A 103 8.82 -10.71 -0.92
CA GLU A 103 9.20 -11.48 0.27
C GLU A 103 10.34 -12.47 -0.02
N GLU A 104 10.27 -13.21 -1.13
CA GLU A 104 11.35 -14.10 -1.60
C GLU A 104 12.67 -13.34 -1.74
N LYS A 105 12.65 -12.22 -2.46
CA LYS A 105 13.82 -11.34 -2.64
C LYS A 105 14.35 -10.80 -1.31
N LEU A 106 13.48 -10.49 -0.34
CA LEU A 106 13.89 -9.99 0.97
C LEU A 106 14.49 -11.10 1.84
N ARG A 107 13.96 -12.33 1.78
CA ARG A 107 14.54 -13.50 2.47
C ARG A 107 15.95 -13.81 1.99
N GLU A 108 16.19 -13.69 0.69
CA GLU A 108 17.52 -13.85 0.11
C GLU A 108 18.50 -12.76 0.58
N ARG A 109 18.05 -11.49 0.67
CA ARG A 109 18.88 -10.35 1.08
C ARG A 109 19.14 -10.28 2.58
N HIS A 110 18.19 -10.75 3.39
CA HIS A 110 18.19 -10.65 4.84
C HIS A 110 17.83 -11.98 5.50
N PRO A 111 18.63 -13.05 5.31
CA PRO A 111 18.31 -14.40 5.79
C PRO A 111 18.09 -14.44 7.30
N GLU A 112 18.80 -13.61 8.07
CA GLU A 112 18.67 -13.53 9.53
C GLU A 112 17.42 -12.76 9.99
N GLY A 113 16.88 -11.87 9.15
CA GLY A 113 15.67 -11.09 9.46
C GLY A 113 14.36 -11.87 9.36
N PHE A 114 14.39 -13.07 8.77
CA PHE A 114 13.25 -13.96 8.60
C PHE A 114 13.34 -15.25 9.43
N GLN A 115 14.41 -15.42 10.22
CA GLN A 115 14.46 -16.47 11.23
C GLN A 115 13.56 -16.05 12.40
N ARG A 116 12.61 -16.90 12.80
CA ARG A 116 11.87 -16.69 14.05
C ARG A 116 12.89 -16.57 15.20
N PRO A 117 12.71 -15.64 16.16
CA PRO A 117 13.39 -15.77 17.44
C PRO A 117 13.06 -17.17 17.97
N GLY A 118 14.08 -17.96 18.29
CA GLY A 118 13.93 -19.34 18.74
C GLY A 118 12.91 -19.46 19.88
N GLY A 119 12.12 -20.54 19.84
CA GLY A 119 11.18 -20.90 20.90
C GLY A 119 11.86 -21.35 22.18
#